data_AF-A0A933T8X2-F1
#
_entry.id   AF-A0A933T8X2-F1
#
_cell.length_a   1.000
_cell.length_b   1.000
_cell.length_c   1.000
_cell.angle_alpha   90.00
_cell.angle_beta   90.00
_cell.angle_gamma   90.00
#
_symmetry.space_group_name_H-M   'P 1'
#
loop_
_entity.id
_entity.type
_entity.pdbx_description
1 polymer ?
#
loop_
_entity_poly.entity_id
_entity_poly.type
_entity_poly.pdbx_seq_one_letter_code
_entity_poly.pdbx_strand_id
1 'polypeptide(L)' 'MPTKNPRINVVLERPLYKSVQHLAEKAGVSLSLKVRDLIKEALELEEDAALAAFAEKREKTFSMAKALNHSEVW' A
#
# COMPACT_ATOMS: atom_id res chain seq x y z
N MET A 1 -5.59 23.16 -20.84
CA MET A 1 -6.00 22.99 -19.43
C MET A 1 -5.28 21.77 -18.88
N PRO A 2 -4.47 21.87 -17.81
CA PRO A 2 -3.99 20.67 -17.14
C PRO A 2 -5.20 19.99 -16.50
N THR A 3 -5.45 18.74 -16.86
CA THR A 3 -6.54 17.95 -16.27
C THR A 3 -6.36 17.88 -14.75
N LYS A 4 -7.44 18.05 -13.98
CA LYS A 4 -7.45 17.98 -12.51
C LYS A 4 -6.86 16.69 -11.92
N ASN A 5 -6.78 15.63 -12.73
CA ASN A 5 -6.27 14.33 -12.33
C ASN A 5 -5.03 13.99 -13.18
N PRO A 6 -3.84 13.84 -12.57
CA PRO A 6 -2.67 13.35 -13.27
C PRO A 6 -2.92 11.92 -13.75
N ARG A 7 -2.50 11.62 -14.97
CA ARG A 7 -2.64 10.29 -15.59
C ARG A 7 -1.27 9.66 -15.72
N ILE A 8 -1.18 8.39 -15.32
CA ILE A 8 0.01 7.56 -15.51
C ILE A 8 -0.32 6.55 -16.62
N ASN A 9 0.44 6.58 -17.70
CA ASN A 9 0.34 5.58 -18.77
C ASN A 9 1.44 4.55 -18.57
N VAL A 10 1.08 3.26 -18.48
CA VAL A 10 2.02 2.16 -18.24
C VAL A 10 1.81 1.08 -19.29
N VAL A 11 2.89 0.53 -19.81
CA VAL A 11 2.86 -0.62 -20.71
C VAL A 11 2.87 -1.89 -19.88
N LEU A 12 1.88 -2.76 -20.07
CA LEU A 12 1.79 -4.06 -19.41
C LEU A 12 2.01 -5.17 -20.42
N GLU A 13 2.72 -6.21 -20.01
CA GLU A 13 2.80 -7.44 -20.78
C GLU A 13 1.41 -8.08 -20.92
N ARG A 14 1.19 -8.82 -22.02
CA ARG A 14 -0.11 -9.45 -22.29
C ARG A 14 -0.63 -10.33 -21.15
N PRO A 15 0.19 -11.17 -20.48
CA PRO A 15 -0.28 -11.98 -19.36
C PRO A 15 -0.75 -11.12 -18.17
N LEU A 16 0.04 -10.10 -17.80
CA LEU A 16 -0.29 -9.20 -16.70
C LEU A 16 -1.56 -8.40 -16.98
N TYR A 17 -1.71 -7.87 -18.20
CA TYR A 17 -2.91 -7.17 -18.61
C TYR A 17 -4.16 -8.06 -18.47
N LYS A 18 -4.08 -9.33 -18.93
CA LYS A 18 -5.19 -10.28 -18.80
C LYS A 18 -5.54 -10.60 -17.35
N SER A 19 -4.54 -10.72 -16.47
CA SER A 19 -4.77 -10.92 -15.04
C SER A 19 -5.52 -9.73 -14.42
N VAL A 20 -5.07 -8.50 -14.71
CA VAL A 20 -5.74 -7.27 -14.24
C VAL A 20 -7.16 -7.17 -14.80
N GLN A 21 -7.35 -7.52 -16.07
CA GLN A 21 -8.67 -7.55 -16.70
C GLN A 21 -9.60 -8.52 -16.00
N HIS A 22 -9.16 -9.75 -15.75
CA HIS A 22 -9.96 -10.74 -15.04
C HIS A 22 -10.34 -10.27 -13.63
N LEU A 23 -9.40 -9.63 -12.91
CA LEU A 23 -9.67 -9.07 -11.58
C LEU A 23 -10.67 -7.91 -11.62
N ALA A 24 -10.63 -7.07 -12.65
CA ALA A 24 -11.56 -5.97 -12.84
C ALA A 24 -12.97 -6.49 -13.15
N GLU A 25 -13.08 -7.46 -14.07
CA GLU A 25 -14.35 -8.13 -14.43
C GLU A 25 -14.97 -8.83 -13.22
N LYS A 26 -14.19 -9.61 -12.46
CA LYS A 26 -14.64 -10.27 -11.23
C LYS A 26 -15.16 -9.27 -10.18
N ALA A 27 -14.56 -8.08 -10.11
CA ALA A 27 -14.94 -7.05 -9.17
C ALA A 27 -16.04 -6.10 -9.70
N GLY A 28 -16.47 -6.24 -10.97
CA GLY A 28 -17.48 -5.37 -11.57
C GLY A 28 -17.03 -3.90 -11.71
N VAL A 29 -15.73 -3.64 -11.82
CA VAL A 29 -15.16 -2.28 -11.91
C VAL A 29 -14.35 -2.09 -13.20
N SER A 30 -14.04 -0.84 -13.55
CA SER A 30 -13.19 -0.56 -14.71
C SER A 30 -11.72 -0.95 -14.47
N LEU A 31 -10.99 -1.24 -15.54
CA LEU A 31 -9.55 -1.51 -15.51
C LEU A 31 -8.78 -0.41 -14.78
N SER A 32 -9.05 0.86 -15.09
CA SER A 32 -8.36 1.98 -14.46
C SER A 32 -8.60 2.06 -12.96
N LEU A 33 -9.82 1.73 -12.48
CA LEU A 33 -10.11 1.67 -11.06
C LEU A 33 -9.36 0.52 -10.40
N LYS A 34 -9.41 -0.68 -10.99
CA LYS A 34 -8.70 -1.85 -10.47
C LYS A 34 -7.18 -1.61 -10.40
N VAL A 35 -6.57 -1.03 -11.43
CA VAL A 35 -5.14 -0.69 -11.44
C VAL A 35 -4.82 0.35 -10.37
N ARG A 36 -5.63 1.39 -10.24
CA ARG A 36 -5.44 2.42 -9.20
C ARG A 36 -5.45 1.79 -7.80
N ASP A 37 -6.39 0.90 -7.53
CA ASP A 37 -6.54 0.28 -6.21
C ASP A 37 -5.37 -0.68 -5.93
N LEU A 38 -4.95 -1.48 -6.92
CA LEU A 38 -3.74 -2.32 -6.81
C LEU A 38 -2.47 -1.49 -6.53
N ILE A 39 -2.34 -0.30 -7.13
CA ILE A 39 -1.20 0.59 -6.86
C ILE A 39 -1.26 1.11 -5.42
N LYS A 40 -2.44 1.44 -4.90
CA LYS A 40 -2.59 1.86 -3.50
C LYS A 40 -2.22 0.75 -2.53
N GLU A 41 -2.75 -0.45 -2.76
CA GLU A 41 -2.43 -1.64 -1.95
C GLU A 41 -0.92 -1.91 -1.96
N ALA A 42 -0.25 -1.79 -3.11
CA ALA A 42 1.19 -1.95 -3.18
C ALA A 42 1.95 -0.90 -2.36
N LEU A 43 1.50 0.36 -2.36
CA LEU A 43 2.12 1.42 -1.55
C LEU A 43 1.90 1.21 -0.05
N GLU A 44 0.72 0.73 0.35
CA GLU A 44 0.42 0.37 1.74
C GLU A 44 1.33 -0.78 2.23
N LEU A 45 1.56 -1.80 1.39
CA LEU A 45 2.48 -2.90 1.71
C LEU A 45 3.94 -2.43 1.90
N GLU A 46 4.40 -1.48 1.09
CA GLU A 46 5.73 -0.88 1.26
C GLU A 46 5.83 -0.07 2.55
N GLU A 47 4.77 0.66 2.91
CA GLU A 47 4.70 1.38 4.19
C GLU A 47 4.74 0.43 5.38
N ASP A 48 3.93 -0.64 5.34
CA ASP A 48 3.91 -1.66 6.38
C ASP A 48 5.29 -2.30 6.57
N ALA A 49 5.99 -2.62 5.48
CA ALA A 49 7.34 -3.16 5.52
C ALA A 49 8.32 -2.17 6.17
N ALA A 50 8.22 -0.88 5.83
CA ALA A 50 9.05 0.16 6.42
C ALA A 50 8.76 0.35 7.92
N LEU A 51 7.49 0.35 8.32
CA LEU A 51 7.07 0.49 9.72
C LEU A 51 7.46 -0.73 10.55
N ALA A 52 7.36 -1.93 10.00
CA ALA A 52 7.83 -3.16 10.64
C ALA A 52 9.35 -3.10 10.90
N ALA A 53 10.14 -2.72 9.88
CA ALA A 53 11.58 -2.56 10.04
C ALA A 53 11.95 -1.47 11.07
N PHE A 54 11.14 -0.42 11.16
CA PHE A 54 11.30 0.62 12.18
C PHE A 54 10.96 0.10 13.59
N ALA A 55 9.90 -0.67 13.73
CA ALA A 55 9.51 -1.30 15.00
C ALA A 55 10.59 -2.28 15.49
N GLU A 56 11.11 -3.15 14.61
CA GLU A 56 12.19 -4.08 14.95
C GLU A 56 13.44 -3.36 15.49
N LYS A 57 13.79 -2.20 14.92
CA LYS A 57 14.92 -1.39 15.43
C LYS A 57 14.68 -0.89 16.85
N ARG A 58 13.45 -0.51 17.17
CA ARG A 58 13.07 -0.07 18.53
C ARG A 58 13.03 -1.23 19.51
N GLU A 59 12.49 -2.37 19.09
CA GLU A 59 12.41 -3.59 19.89
C GLU A 59 13.79 -4.02 20.39
N LYS A 60 14.82 -3.95 19.55
CA LYS A 60 16.22 -4.28 19.93
C LYS A 60 16.76 -3.50 21.12
N THR A 61 16.25 -2.29 21.36
CA THR A 61 16.69 -1.42 22.47
C THR A 61 15.60 -1.22 23.52
N PHE A 62 14.50 -1.96 23.41
CA PHE A 62 13.36 -1.83 24.30
C PHE A 62 13.70 -2.31 25.72
N SER A 63 13.18 -1.60 26.71
CA SER A 63 13.34 -1.92 28.12
C SER A 63 12.02 -1.73 28.83
N MET A 64 11.51 -2.80 29.46
CA MET A 64 10.28 -2.73 30.26
C MET A 64 10.36 -1.69 31.38
N ALA A 65 11.54 -1.43 31.93
CA ALA A 65 11.73 -0.42 32.98
C ALA A 65 11.51 1.02 32.47
N LYS A 66 11.59 1.24 31.16
CA LYS A 66 11.36 2.54 30.50
C LYS A 66 10.03 2.59 29.74
N ALA A 67 9.24 1.52 29.79
CA ALA A 67 7.96 1.45 29.11
C ALA A 67 6.94 2.32 29.85
N LEU A 68 6.18 3.11 29.09
CA LEU A 68 5.09 3.93 29.61
C LEU A 68 3.79 3.12 29.56
N ASN A 69 2.94 3.28 30.57
CA ASN A 69 1.61 2.71 30.61
C ASN A 69 0.60 3.60 29.85
N HIS A 70 -0.60 3.07 29.62
CA HIS A 70 -1.63 3.79 28.83
C HIS A 70 -1.98 5.17 29.42
N SER A 71 -2.16 5.26 30.74
CA SER A 71 -2.48 6.52 31.42
C SER A 71 -1.37 7.56 31.42
N GLU A 72 -0.14 7.18 31.08
CA GLU A 72 0.98 8.11 30.92
C GLU A 72 1.06 8.71 29.50
N VAL A 73 0.34 8.15 28.52
CA VAL A 73 0.46 8.51 27.10
C VAL A 73 -0.85 9.01 26.48
N TRP A 74 -2.01 8.60 27.02
CA TRP A 74 -3.35 9.02 26.60
C TRP A 74 -4.02 9.88 27.67
#